data_AF-A0A973HL96-F1
#
_entry.id   AF-A0A973HL96-F1
#
_cell.length_a   1.000
_cell.length_b   1.000
_cell.length_c   1.000
_cell.angle_alpha   90.00
_cell.angle_beta   90.00
_cell.angle_gamma   90.00
#
_symmetry.space_group_name_H-M   'P 1'
#
loop_
_entity.id
_entity.type
_entity.pdbx_description
1 polymer ?
#
loop_
_entity_poly.entity_id
_entity_poly.type
_entity_poly.pdbx_seq_one_letter_code
_entity_poly.pdbx_strand_id
1 'polypeptide(L)'
;MKRLIGSIAITLLFSAGASAGNVSTEPQFNGQTQFNINLTGEVPQRCRMVTKQDLSIVLDVNDANAKASKFKFKAWCNGDNTTGKLVVGANSFKNENGSVIPLEISFNGTSGLINKMNNASSSSNYHAIEMDMSVSNDTDGNMGVSNILKIKPVVNGYEQAGDYSTNMYVALYPR
;
A
#
# COMPACT_ATOMS: atom_id res chain seq x y z
N MET A 1 -40.09 -12.27 33.87
CA MET A 1 -38.70 -12.33 33.37
C MET A 1 -38.72 -12.29 31.85
N LYS A 2 -37.84 -11.47 31.27
CA LYS A 2 -37.82 -10.99 29.87
C LYS A 2 -37.63 -12.12 28.85
N ARG A 3 -38.36 -12.09 27.72
CA ARG A 3 -38.03 -12.84 26.51
C ARG A 3 -37.61 -11.84 25.44
N LEU A 4 -36.30 -11.76 25.18
CA LEU A 4 -35.76 -11.11 23.98
C LEU A 4 -35.78 -12.14 22.86
N ILE A 5 -36.55 -11.88 21.80
CA ILE A 5 -36.41 -12.56 20.51
C ILE A 5 -35.58 -11.60 19.65
N GLY A 6 -34.28 -11.86 19.55
CA GLY A 6 -33.38 -11.15 18.67
C GLY A 6 -33.46 -11.73 17.26
N SER A 7 -33.97 -10.94 16.32
CA SER A 7 -33.94 -11.23 14.90
C SER A 7 -32.51 -11.12 14.36
N ILE A 8 -31.93 -12.24 13.89
CA ILE A 8 -30.69 -12.20 13.12
C ILE A 8 -31.08 -12.06 11.64
N ALA A 9 -30.89 -10.87 11.09
CA ALA A 9 -30.99 -10.62 9.66
C ALA A 9 -29.80 -11.27 8.97
N ILE A 10 -30.04 -12.29 8.16
CA ILE A 10 -29.02 -12.93 7.32
C ILE A 10 -28.96 -12.14 6.02
N THR A 11 -27.95 -11.27 5.89
CA THR A 11 -27.60 -10.63 4.61
C THR A 11 -26.99 -11.67 3.67
N LEU A 12 -27.76 -12.04 2.65
CA LEU A 12 -27.32 -12.80 1.48
C LEU A 12 -26.32 -11.97 0.67
N LEU A 13 -25.03 -12.29 0.76
CA LEU A 13 -24.04 -11.81 -0.19
C LEU A 13 -23.68 -12.93 -1.15
N PHE A 14 -24.23 -12.79 -2.36
CA PHE A 14 -23.94 -13.63 -3.52
C PHE A 14 -22.48 -13.43 -3.94
N SER A 15 -21.69 -14.49 -3.86
CA SER A 15 -20.42 -14.59 -4.58
C SER A 15 -20.49 -15.83 -5.48
N ALA A 16 -20.66 -15.56 -6.77
CA ALA A 16 -20.56 -16.57 -7.82
C ALA A 16 -19.11 -17.06 -7.89
N GLY A 17 -18.86 -18.22 -7.25
CA GLY A 17 -17.59 -18.94 -7.35
C GLY A 17 -17.54 -19.80 -8.61
N ALA A 18 -16.36 -19.87 -9.24
CA ALA A 18 -16.09 -20.71 -10.38
C ALA A 18 -16.39 -22.20 -10.06
N SER A 19 -17.26 -22.81 -10.88
CA SER A 19 -17.65 -24.22 -10.78
C SER A 19 -16.54 -25.11 -11.32
N ALA A 20 -15.95 -25.97 -10.47
CA ALA A 20 -15.27 -27.17 -10.94
C ALA A 20 -16.31 -28.07 -11.63
N GLY A 21 -16.10 -28.42 -12.90
CA GLY A 21 -17.01 -29.23 -13.68
C GLY A 21 -17.34 -30.58 -13.03
N ASN A 22 -18.57 -31.06 -13.26
CA ASN A 22 -19.20 -32.26 -12.70
C ASN A 22 -18.25 -33.46 -12.54
N VAL A 23 -17.74 -33.68 -11.32
CA VAL A 23 -17.09 -34.95 -10.95
C VAL A 23 -18.17 -35.87 -10.38
N SER A 24 -18.40 -37.00 -11.04
CA SER A 24 -19.44 -37.98 -10.66
C SER A 24 -19.11 -38.65 -9.33
N THR A 25 -20.12 -38.77 -8.46
CA THR A 25 -20.05 -39.46 -7.16
C THR A 25 -20.52 -40.92 -7.23
N GLU A 26 -20.84 -41.44 -8.42
CA GLU A 26 -21.36 -42.80 -8.56
C GLU A 26 -20.24 -43.86 -8.47
N PRO A 27 -20.44 -44.93 -7.68
CA PRO A 27 -19.51 -46.05 -7.63
C PRO A 27 -19.41 -46.71 -9.01
N GLN A 28 -18.17 -46.88 -9.51
CA GLN A 28 -17.95 -47.52 -10.80
C GLN A 28 -17.98 -49.05 -10.65
N PHE A 29 -18.54 -49.74 -11.64
CA PHE A 29 -18.67 -51.20 -11.67
C PHE A 29 -17.32 -51.97 -11.63
N ASN A 30 -16.18 -51.28 -11.70
CA ASN A 30 -14.84 -51.84 -11.55
C ASN A 30 -14.36 -51.93 -10.09
N GLY A 31 -15.22 -51.61 -9.11
CA GLY A 31 -14.89 -51.69 -7.68
C GLY A 31 -14.25 -50.43 -7.10
N GLN A 32 -14.11 -49.36 -7.87
CA GLN A 32 -13.58 -48.08 -7.39
C GLN A 32 -14.68 -47.25 -6.70
N THR A 33 -14.43 -46.84 -5.45
CA THR A 33 -15.23 -45.83 -4.72
C THR A 33 -14.46 -44.52 -4.66
N GLN A 34 -15.14 -43.41 -4.93
CA GLN A 34 -14.58 -42.06 -4.86
C GLN A 34 -15.52 -41.15 -4.05
N PHE A 35 -14.96 -40.18 -3.32
CA PHE A 35 -15.72 -39.14 -2.62
C PHE A 35 -15.49 -37.80 -3.30
N ASN A 36 -16.55 -37.01 -3.46
CA ASN A 36 -16.43 -35.61 -3.86
C ASN A 36 -16.26 -34.74 -2.62
N ILE A 37 -15.12 -34.06 -2.52
CA ILE A 37 -14.81 -33.12 -1.44
C ILE A 37 -14.85 -31.71 -2.04
N ASN A 38 -15.79 -30.88 -1.57
CA ASN A 38 -15.82 -29.47 -1.93
C ASN A 38 -14.82 -28.70 -1.05
N LEU A 39 -13.80 -28.12 -1.67
CA LEU A 39 -12.79 -27.32 -0.99
C LEU A 39 -13.08 -25.84 -1.24
N THR A 40 -13.27 -25.07 -0.17
CA THR A 40 -13.42 -23.61 -0.23
C THR A 40 -12.39 -22.95 0.67
N GLY A 41 -12.01 -21.71 0.34
CA GLY A 41 -11.08 -20.92 1.13
C GLY A 41 -11.16 -19.45 0.77
N GLU A 42 -10.94 -18.58 1.76
CA GLU A 42 -10.85 -17.13 1.61
C GLU A 42 -9.48 -16.67 2.14
N VAL A 43 -8.81 -15.78 1.41
CA VAL A 43 -7.59 -15.13 1.88
C VAL A 43 -7.95 -13.72 2.33
N PRO A 44 -7.93 -13.42 3.65
CA PRO A 44 -8.31 -12.10 4.13
C PRO A 44 -7.29 -11.03 3.72
N GLN A 45 -7.76 -9.78 3.62
CA GLN A 45 -6.88 -8.64 3.39
C GLN A 45 -5.87 -8.50 4.54
N ARG A 46 -4.57 -8.59 4.22
CA ARG A 46 -3.50 -8.58 5.23
C ARG A 46 -3.11 -7.19 5.72
N CYS A 47 -3.04 -6.21 4.82
CA CYS A 47 -2.72 -4.82 5.16
C CYS A 47 -3.51 -3.83 4.29
N ARG A 48 -3.72 -2.63 4.83
CA ARG A 48 -4.42 -1.53 4.19
C ARG A 48 -3.80 -0.20 4.58
N MET A 49 -3.75 0.71 3.61
CA MET A 49 -3.45 2.13 3.85
C MET A 49 -4.58 3.01 3.37
N VAL A 50 -4.80 4.12 4.07
CA VAL A 50 -5.78 5.15 3.69
C VAL A 50 -5.19 6.54 3.88
N THR A 51 -5.55 7.45 2.99
CA THR A 51 -5.27 8.88 3.11
C THR A 51 -6.55 9.69 2.90
N LYS A 52 -6.61 10.88 3.51
CA LYS A 52 -7.65 11.88 3.24
C LYS A 52 -7.13 13.05 2.40
N GLN A 53 -5.84 13.08 2.11
CA GLN A 53 -5.23 14.13 1.30
C GLN A 53 -5.33 13.79 -0.18
N ASP A 54 -5.26 14.83 -1.00
CA ASP A 54 -5.13 14.67 -2.45
C ASP A 54 -3.86 13.89 -2.78
N LEU A 55 -3.96 13.06 -3.82
CA LEU A 55 -2.84 12.27 -4.33
C LEU A 55 -1.90 13.10 -5.22
N SER A 56 -2.09 14.42 -5.26
CA SER A 56 -1.22 15.37 -5.94
C SER A 56 -0.63 16.33 -4.91
N ILE A 57 0.69 16.54 -4.99
CA ILE A 57 1.44 17.44 -4.11
C ILE A 57 2.25 18.36 -5.01
N VAL A 58 1.98 19.66 -4.91
CA VAL A 58 2.82 20.68 -5.54
C VAL A 58 4.02 20.92 -4.64
N LEU A 59 5.22 20.70 -5.18
CA LEU A 59 6.47 20.95 -4.48
C LEU A 59 6.97 22.35 -4.82
N ASP A 60 7.41 23.08 -3.81
CA ASP A 60 8.07 24.37 -4.01
C ASP A 60 9.53 24.13 -4.43
N VAL A 61 9.79 24.35 -5.72
CA VAL A 61 11.11 24.17 -6.34
C VAL A 61 11.84 25.50 -6.56
N ASN A 62 11.24 26.63 -6.15
CA ASN A 62 11.81 27.96 -6.36
C ASN A 62 12.61 28.46 -5.15
N ASP A 63 12.45 27.83 -3.99
CA ASP A 63 13.15 28.17 -2.76
C ASP A 63 13.98 26.99 -2.23
N ALA A 64 15.29 27.15 -2.13
CA ALA A 64 16.19 26.15 -1.51
C ALA A 64 15.86 25.88 -0.03
N ASN A 65 15.20 26.83 0.63
CA ASN A 65 14.73 26.73 2.01
C ASN A 65 13.27 26.28 2.12
N ALA A 66 12.65 25.86 1.01
CA ALA A 66 11.29 25.36 1.00
C ALA A 66 11.08 24.28 2.07
N LYS A 67 9.95 24.37 2.77
CA LYS A 67 9.57 23.37 3.77
C LYS A 67 9.18 22.07 3.08
N ALA A 68 9.51 20.95 3.72
CA ALA A 68 9.06 19.65 3.25
C ALA A 68 7.52 19.59 3.19
N SER A 69 7.00 19.15 2.06
CA SER A 69 5.60 18.78 1.90
C SER A 69 5.29 17.55 2.74
N LYS A 70 4.06 17.47 3.27
CA LYS A 70 3.63 16.41 4.19
C LYS A 70 2.53 15.58 3.55
N PHE A 71 2.81 14.30 3.34
CA PHE A 71 1.82 13.29 2.97
C PHE A 71 1.47 12.43 4.19
N LYS A 72 0.20 12.45 4.57
CA LYS A 72 -0.36 11.81 5.75
C LYS A 72 -1.15 10.60 5.32
N PHE A 73 -0.94 9.51 6.01
CA PHE A 73 -1.69 8.28 5.78
C PHE A 73 -1.89 7.54 7.10
N LYS A 74 -2.84 6.61 7.12
CA LYS A 74 -3.01 5.64 8.20
C LYS A 74 -2.80 4.24 7.66
N ALA A 75 -2.38 3.34 8.53
CA ALA A 75 -1.98 1.99 8.17
C ALA A 75 -2.54 0.98 9.17
N TRP A 76 -3.07 -0.11 8.64
CA TRP A 76 -3.63 -1.22 9.40
C TRP A 76 -3.22 -2.55 8.76
N CYS A 77 -2.97 -3.57 9.58
CA CYS A 77 -2.82 -4.94 9.15
C CYS A 77 -3.71 -5.86 9.99
N ASN A 78 -4.00 -7.06 9.50
CA ASN A 78 -4.83 -8.02 10.23
C ASN A 78 -4.17 -8.45 11.56
N GLY A 79 -4.99 -8.95 12.48
CA GLY A 79 -4.71 -9.05 13.93
C GLY A 79 -3.39 -9.66 14.38
N ASP A 80 -2.74 -10.46 13.54
CA ASP A 80 -1.50 -11.16 13.87
C ASP A 80 -0.24 -10.25 13.80
N ASN A 81 -0.34 -9.09 13.16
CA ASN A 81 0.82 -8.24 12.85
C ASN A 81 0.66 -6.80 13.35
N THR A 82 1.46 -6.41 14.33
CA THR A 82 1.60 -5.01 14.80
C THR A 82 2.62 -4.20 13.99
N THR A 83 3.27 -4.85 13.01
CA THR A 83 4.35 -4.28 12.21
C THR A 83 4.10 -4.58 10.74
N GLY A 84 4.32 -3.58 9.88
CA GLY A 84 4.33 -3.76 8.42
C GLY A 84 5.60 -3.17 7.81
N LYS A 85 5.99 -3.67 6.64
CA LYS A 85 7.11 -3.13 5.86
C LYS A 85 6.62 -1.98 4.99
N LEU A 86 7.05 -0.76 5.28
CA LEU A 86 6.82 0.43 4.48
C LEU A 86 7.90 0.53 3.39
N VAL A 87 7.46 0.71 2.14
CA VAL A 87 8.33 0.98 1.01
C VAL A 87 7.86 2.25 0.30
N VAL A 88 8.76 3.21 0.11
CA VAL A 88 8.48 4.47 -0.59
C VAL A 88 9.48 4.67 -1.70
N GLY A 89 8.99 4.85 -2.93
CA GLY A 89 9.81 5.13 -4.09
C GLY A 89 9.07 5.98 -5.11
N ALA A 90 9.81 6.53 -6.07
CA ALA A 90 9.27 7.30 -7.17
C ALA A 90 10.22 7.24 -8.37
N ASN A 91 9.72 7.60 -9.55
CA ASN A 91 10.62 7.94 -10.66
C ASN A 91 11.41 9.21 -10.33
N SER A 92 12.47 9.49 -11.12
CA SER A 92 13.19 10.77 -11.00
C SER A 92 12.23 11.94 -11.22
N PHE A 93 12.24 12.92 -10.32
CA PHE A 93 11.51 14.18 -10.48
C PHE A 93 12.23 15.06 -11.50
N LYS A 94 11.67 15.09 -12.70
CA LYS A 94 12.36 15.62 -13.89
C LYS A 94 11.45 16.49 -14.74
N ASN A 95 12.06 17.39 -15.50
CA ASN A 95 11.38 18.15 -16.54
C ASN A 95 11.49 17.47 -17.90
N GLU A 96 10.84 18.04 -18.92
CA GLU A 96 10.84 17.53 -20.29
C GLU A 96 12.24 17.45 -20.92
N ASN A 97 13.15 18.33 -20.50
CA ASN A 97 14.55 18.36 -20.95
C ASN A 97 15.43 17.32 -20.25
N GLY A 98 14.88 16.52 -19.32
CA GLY A 98 15.60 15.50 -18.58
C GLY A 98 16.46 16.04 -17.43
N SER A 99 16.35 17.32 -17.08
CA SER A 99 16.91 17.87 -15.85
C SER A 99 16.18 17.25 -14.65
N VAL A 100 16.92 16.94 -13.60
CA VAL A 100 16.39 16.23 -12.42
C VAL A 100 16.63 17.08 -11.18
N ILE A 101 15.58 17.28 -10.37
CA ILE A 101 15.69 17.82 -9.02
C ILE A 101 15.59 16.63 -8.05
N PRO A 102 16.63 16.36 -7.24
CA PRO A 102 16.55 15.29 -6.25
C PRO A 102 15.44 15.55 -5.22
N LEU A 103 14.78 14.47 -4.76
CA LEU A 103 13.81 14.54 -3.68
C LEU A 103 14.35 13.82 -2.45
N GLU A 104 14.48 14.54 -1.33
CA GLU A 104 14.69 13.95 -0.02
C GLU A 104 13.35 13.48 0.55
N ILE A 105 13.27 12.18 0.84
CA ILE A 105 12.12 11.53 1.43
C ILE A 105 12.48 11.16 2.86
N SER A 106 11.64 11.54 3.83
CA SER A 106 11.87 11.15 5.23
C SER A 106 10.62 10.67 5.94
N PHE A 107 10.81 9.63 6.75
CA PHE A 107 9.78 8.97 7.53
C PHE A 107 10.37 8.45 8.84
N ASN A 108 9.78 8.83 9.98
CA ASN A 108 10.15 8.35 11.32
C ASN A 108 11.68 8.34 11.62
N GLY A 109 12.41 9.38 11.19
CA GLY A 109 13.86 9.50 11.39
C GLY A 109 14.72 8.82 10.32
N THR A 110 14.14 7.97 9.47
CA THR A 110 14.80 7.42 8.28
C THR A 110 14.64 8.39 7.11
N SER A 111 15.72 8.63 6.38
CA SER A 111 15.72 9.45 5.16
C SER A 111 16.33 8.68 3.99
N GLY A 112 15.86 8.97 2.79
CA GLY A 112 16.40 8.47 1.54
C GLY A 112 16.25 9.50 0.43
N LEU A 113 16.96 9.28 -0.68
CA LEU A 113 17.05 10.23 -1.79
C LEU A 113 16.53 9.60 -3.07
N ILE A 114 15.62 10.29 -3.75
CA ILE A 114 15.19 9.96 -5.10
C ILE A 114 15.90 10.90 -6.06
N ASN A 115 16.68 10.35 -7.01
CA ASN A 115 17.44 11.12 -7.98
C ASN A 115 17.64 10.32 -9.28
N LYS A 116 18.48 10.84 -10.19
CA LYS A 116 18.77 10.21 -11.49
C LYS A 116 19.25 8.76 -11.39
N MET A 117 19.98 8.40 -10.33
CA MET A 117 20.58 7.07 -10.13
C MET A 117 19.74 6.18 -9.19
N ASN A 118 19.08 6.78 -8.20
CA ASN A 118 18.28 6.11 -7.19
C ASN A 118 16.81 6.49 -7.39
N ASN A 119 16.07 5.66 -8.10
CA ASN A 119 14.64 5.86 -8.39
C ASN A 119 14.00 4.54 -8.80
N ALA A 120 12.67 4.51 -8.89
CA ALA A 120 11.88 3.31 -9.17
C ALA A 120 12.24 2.55 -10.46
N SER A 121 12.93 3.19 -11.41
CA SER A 121 13.42 2.54 -12.64
C SER A 121 14.83 1.92 -12.49
N SER A 122 15.47 2.08 -11.33
CA SER A 122 16.81 1.55 -11.04
C SER A 122 16.75 0.06 -10.66
N SER A 123 17.78 -0.70 -11.05
CA SER A 123 17.86 -2.14 -10.78
C SER A 123 18.36 -2.50 -9.38
N SER A 124 19.01 -1.55 -8.69
CA SER A 124 19.67 -1.80 -7.39
C SER A 124 19.10 -0.98 -6.25
N ASN A 125 18.61 0.23 -6.51
CA ASN A 125 18.05 1.14 -5.51
C ASN A 125 16.75 1.74 -6.06
N TYR A 126 15.66 0.98 -5.96
CA TYR A 126 14.37 1.34 -6.55
C TYR A 126 13.44 2.12 -5.59
N HIS A 127 13.78 2.18 -4.30
CA HIS A 127 13.03 2.89 -3.27
C HIS A 127 13.95 3.77 -2.42
N ALA A 128 13.42 4.89 -1.93
CA ALA A 128 14.12 5.77 -0.99
C ALA A 128 13.97 5.30 0.45
N ILE A 129 12.82 4.72 0.80
CA ILE A 129 12.56 4.18 2.13
C ILE A 129 12.18 2.72 1.98
N GLU A 130 12.84 1.83 2.72
CA GLU A 130 12.37 0.50 3.05
C GLU A 130 12.63 0.28 4.54
N MET A 131 11.57 0.19 5.34
CA MET A 131 11.70 0.01 6.78
C MET A 131 10.46 -0.66 7.38
N ASP A 132 10.62 -1.15 8.60
CA ASP A 132 9.48 -1.59 9.39
C ASP A 132 8.80 -0.38 10.04
N MET A 133 7.48 -0.37 10.05
CA MET A 133 6.68 0.62 10.75
C MET A 133 5.61 -0.05 11.62
N SER A 134 5.28 0.57 12.74
CA SER A 134 4.13 0.15 13.54
C SER A 134 2.83 0.40 12.77
N VAL A 135 1.94 -0.57 12.82
CA VAL A 135 0.60 -0.51 12.20
C VAL A 135 -0.46 -0.85 13.24
N SER A 136 -1.68 -0.36 13.03
CA SER A 136 -2.80 -0.84 13.83
C SER A 136 -3.13 -2.28 13.46
N ASN A 137 -3.51 -3.10 14.42
CA ASN A 137 -4.02 -4.46 14.22
C ASN A 137 -5.42 -4.65 14.86
N ASP A 138 -6.12 -3.53 15.08
CA ASP A 138 -7.44 -3.49 15.71
C ASP A 138 -8.46 -4.35 14.94
N THR A 139 -9.16 -5.23 15.65
CA THR A 139 -10.14 -6.16 15.06
C THR A 139 -11.39 -5.46 14.52
N ASP A 140 -11.68 -4.26 14.99
CA ASP A 140 -12.79 -3.42 14.51
C ASP A 140 -12.39 -2.60 13.26
N GLY A 141 -11.19 -2.82 12.73
CA GLY A 141 -10.69 -2.19 11.51
C GLY A 141 -10.23 -0.73 11.72
N ASN A 142 -9.97 -0.32 12.96
CA ASN A 142 -9.45 1.01 13.26
C ASN A 142 -8.06 1.19 12.66
N MET A 143 -7.90 2.21 11.81
CA MET A 143 -6.65 2.47 11.08
C MET A 143 -5.51 3.04 11.93
N GLY A 144 -5.75 3.26 13.23
CA GLY A 144 -4.76 3.79 14.16
C GLY A 144 -4.40 5.26 13.93
N VAL A 145 -3.18 5.61 14.34
CA VAL A 145 -2.66 6.98 14.29
C VAL A 145 -2.22 7.39 12.88
N SER A 146 -2.22 8.70 12.63
CA SER A 146 -1.74 9.24 11.36
C SER A 146 -0.22 9.24 11.30
N ASN A 147 0.31 8.63 10.25
CA ASN A 147 1.70 8.67 9.84
C ASN A 147 1.96 9.89 8.94
N ILE A 148 3.19 10.40 8.92
CA ILE A 148 3.59 11.57 8.11
C ILE A 148 4.88 11.25 7.35
N LEU A 149 4.75 11.12 6.04
CA LEU A 149 5.86 11.13 5.08
C LEU A 149 6.18 12.58 4.71
N LYS A 150 7.46 12.93 4.74
CA LYS A 150 7.95 14.26 4.33
C LYS A 150 8.68 14.14 3.00
N ILE A 151 8.39 15.07 2.10
CA ILE A 151 8.92 15.11 0.74
C ILE A 151 9.49 16.51 0.52
N LYS A 152 10.80 16.61 0.28
CA LYS A 152 11.47 17.89 0.08
C LYS A 152 12.30 17.87 -1.21
N PRO A 153 12.11 18.82 -2.14
CA PRO A 153 13.04 18.99 -3.26
C PRO A 153 14.37 19.57 -2.77
N VAL A 154 15.47 19.07 -3.33
CA VAL A 154 16.83 19.57 -3.06
C VAL A 154 17.23 20.51 -4.21
N VAL A 155 16.90 21.79 -4.04
CA VAL A 155 17.11 22.86 -5.02
C VAL A 155 18.45 23.55 -4.75
N ASN A 156 19.18 23.87 -5.80
CA ASN A 156 20.53 24.45 -5.77
C ASN A 156 20.62 25.83 -6.45
N GLY A 157 19.54 26.30 -7.08
CA GLY A 157 19.42 27.62 -7.72
C GLY A 157 19.87 27.68 -9.19
N TYR A 158 20.29 26.56 -9.77
CA TYR A 158 20.70 26.45 -11.19
C TYR A 158 19.90 25.38 -11.95
N GLU A 159 18.79 24.94 -11.39
CA GLU A 159 17.81 24.08 -12.04
C GLU A 159 17.34 24.72 -13.35
N GLN A 160 17.10 23.89 -14.36
CA GLN A 160 16.61 24.39 -15.64
C GLN A 160 15.15 24.82 -15.50
N ALA A 161 14.77 25.94 -16.11
CA ALA A 161 13.38 26.37 -16.14
C ALA A 161 12.48 25.31 -16.81
N GLY A 162 11.28 25.13 -16.27
CA GLY A 162 10.26 24.23 -16.80
C GLY A 162 9.52 23.48 -15.69
N ASP A 163 8.46 22.77 -16.06
CA ASP A 163 7.67 21.97 -15.13
C ASP A 163 8.36 20.66 -14.83
N TYR A 164 8.48 20.33 -13.54
CA TYR A 164 9.01 19.07 -13.05
C TYR A 164 7.88 18.19 -12.54
N SER A 165 7.91 16.90 -12.87
CA SER A 165 6.90 15.94 -12.39
C SER A 165 7.48 14.56 -12.13
N THR A 166 6.80 13.79 -11.27
CA THR A 166 7.07 12.36 -11.04
C THR A 166 5.84 11.69 -10.44
N ASN A 167 5.84 10.36 -10.48
CA ASN A 167 4.88 9.52 -9.78
C ASN A 167 5.59 8.80 -8.63
N MET A 168 5.03 8.92 -7.43
CA MET A 168 5.50 8.26 -6.21
C MET A 168 4.53 7.16 -5.80
N TYR A 169 5.07 6.06 -5.28
CA TYR A 169 4.29 5.05 -4.59
C TYR A 169 4.68 5.01 -3.12
N VAL A 170 3.67 4.77 -2.29
CA VAL A 170 3.80 4.46 -0.86
C VAL A 170 3.13 3.11 -0.70
N ALA A 171 3.89 2.07 -0.37
CA ALA A 171 3.44 0.70 -0.29
C ALA A 171 3.64 0.13 1.12
N LEU A 172 2.72 -0.72 1.54
CA LEU A 172 2.76 -1.41 2.83
C LEU A 172 2.59 -2.90 2.58
N TYR A 173 3.56 -3.66 3.06
CA TYR A 173 3.54 -5.12 2.99
C TYR A 173 3.36 -5.72 4.39
N PRO A 174 2.58 -6.79 4.53
CA PRO A 174 2.57 -7.56 5.77
C PRO A 174 3.97 -8.14 6.02
N ARG A 175 4.32 -8.27 7.30
CA ARG A 175 5.53 -8.98 7.72
C ARG A 175 5.24 -10.38 8.22
#